data_AF-A0A944EN91-F1
#
_entry.id   AF-A0A944EN91-F1
#
_cell.length_a   1.000
_cell.length_b   1.000
_cell.length_c   1.000
_cell.angle_alpha   90.00
_cell.angle_beta   90.00
_cell.angle_gamma   90.00
#
_symmetry.space_group_name_H-M   'P 1'
#
loop_
_entity.id
_entity.type
_entity.pdbx_description
1 polymer ?
#
loop_
_entity_poly.entity_id
_entity_poly.type
_entity_poly.pdbx_seq_one_letter_code
_entity_poly.pdbx_strand_id
1 'polypeptide(L)'
;MLLTPTAVPSPAPSTAATTSPPAAPVPEQGSGAGILTATVLSGVFLAALITAAINIWQARRKSREEERNRLSTAFAEAFATYSAYNQLPYAIRRRRQDQTAEERIRLSETLREIQTKLAYHQAWTEVEAPAVGKAYAELLQHMRQTSGRAMHDAWKAPAITSDDAMNIPPTVIDLSPLKPYEQAYLDAVRTHLDALTPWWGR
;
A
#
# COMPACT_ATOMS: atom_id res chain seq x y z
N MET A 1 -35.21 -8.84 -30.92
CA MET A 1 -35.46 -7.45 -30.46
C MET A 1 -34.40 -6.57 -31.10
N LEU A 2 -34.87 -5.66 -31.96
CA LEU A 2 -34.09 -4.90 -32.94
C LEU A 2 -33.52 -3.61 -32.32
N LEU A 3 -32.28 -3.28 -32.71
CA LEU A 3 -31.65 -1.98 -32.54
C LEU A 3 -32.31 -0.97 -33.50
N THR A 4 -32.60 0.24 -33.03
CA THR A 4 -32.95 1.39 -33.88
C THR A 4 -32.03 2.56 -33.57
N PRO A 5 -31.25 3.06 -34.55
CA PRO A 5 -30.54 4.34 -34.45
C PRO A 5 -31.40 5.47 -35.06
N THR A 6 -31.43 6.64 -34.42
CA THR A 6 -32.06 7.85 -34.99
C THR A 6 -31.00 8.80 -35.54
N ALA A 7 -31.20 9.21 -36.78
CA ALA A 7 -30.33 10.04 -37.60
C ALA A 7 -30.51 11.55 -37.36
N VAL A 8 -29.46 12.28 -37.77
CA VAL A 8 -29.16 13.73 -37.75
C VAL A 8 -30.13 14.54 -38.65
N PRO A 9 -30.21 15.88 -38.51
CA PRO A 9 -29.64 16.70 -39.59
C PRO A 9 -28.88 17.96 -39.12
N SER A 10 -27.85 18.29 -39.91
CA SER A 10 -27.08 19.54 -39.93
C SER A 10 -27.79 20.58 -40.80
N PRO A 11 -27.55 21.88 -40.57
CA PRO A 11 -27.30 22.75 -41.72
C PRO A 11 -26.12 23.73 -41.52
N ALA A 12 -25.35 23.92 -42.59
CA ALA A 12 -24.40 25.01 -42.84
C ALA A 12 -25.13 26.23 -43.48
N PRO A 13 -24.42 27.22 -44.05
CA PRO A 13 -23.44 28.18 -43.51
C PRO A 13 -24.02 29.63 -43.55
N SER A 14 -23.34 30.63 -42.96
CA SER A 14 -23.72 32.04 -43.17
C SER A 14 -22.49 32.90 -43.43
N THR A 15 -22.54 33.65 -44.53
CA THR A 15 -21.45 34.42 -45.15
C THR A 15 -21.69 35.93 -44.95
N ALA A 16 -20.64 36.63 -44.49
CA ALA A 16 -20.21 38.02 -44.68
C ALA A 16 -21.21 39.19 -44.81
N ALA A 17 -20.93 40.31 -44.11
CA ALA A 17 -20.52 41.57 -44.77
C ALA A 17 -19.97 42.64 -43.79
N THR A 18 -19.04 43.40 -44.34
CA THR A 18 -18.14 44.46 -43.85
C THR A 18 -18.81 45.77 -43.41
N THR A 19 -18.22 46.46 -42.42
CA THR A 19 -18.11 47.94 -42.41
C THR A 19 -17.00 48.41 -41.45
N SER A 20 -16.15 49.32 -41.92
CA SER A 20 -15.12 50.08 -41.18
C SER A 20 -15.33 51.58 -41.49
N PRO A 21 -14.59 52.55 -40.93
CA PRO A 21 -14.24 52.86 -39.52
C PRO A 21 -14.62 54.33 -39.17
N PRO A 22 -14.17 54.91 -38.04
CA PRO A 22 -13.11 55.92 -38.19
C PRO A 22 -11.99 55.94 -37.11
N ALA A 23 -10.80 56.29 -37.61
CA ALA A 23 -9.67 57.06 -37.07
C ALA A 23 -9.12 56.89 -35.62
N ALA A 24 -7.78 56.85 -35.58
CA ALA A 24 -6.85 56.55 -34.48
C ALA A 24 -6.75 57.63 -33.37
N PRO A 25 -5.98 57.33 -32.29
CA PRO A 25 -4.64 57.92 -32.29
C PRO A 25 -3.50 56.90 -32.16
N VAL A 26 -2.41 57.26 -32.83
CA VAL A 26 -1.13 56.59 -32.93
C VAL A 26 -0.39 56.66 -31.58
N PRO A 27 0.16 55.56 -31.04
CA PRO A 27 1.25 55.66 -30.08
C PRO A 27 2.55 55.91 -30.85
N GLU A 28 3.16 57.06 -30.55
CA GLU A 28 4.51 57.45 -30.97
C GLU A 28 5.50 56.30 -30.83
N GLN A 29 6.12 55.94 -31.95
CA GLN A 29 7.40 55.25 -31.96
C GLN A 29 8.47 56.22 -31.46
N GLY A 30 8.69 56.20 -30.15
CA GLY A 30 9.94 56.67 -29.56
C GLY A 30 11.07 55.75 -30.00
N SER A 31 11.79 56.15 -31.06
CA SER A 31 13.13 55.68 -31.37
C SER A 31 14.05 56.04 -30.21
N GLY A 32 14.12 55.15 -29.22
CA GLY A 32 15.15 55.08 -28.21
C GLY A 32 16.05 53.90 -28.54
N ALA A 33 17.30 54.22 -28.86
CA ALA A 33 18.37 53.28 -29.16
C ALA A 33 18.42 52.09 -28.18
N GLY A 34 18.58 50.90 -28.75
CA GLY A 34 19.61 49.93 -28.36
C GLY A 34 19.55 49.35 -26.94
N ILE A 35 19.48 48.01 -26.93
CA ILE A 35 20.01 47.13 -25.87
C ILE A 35 19.13 47.02 -24.61
N LEU A 36 17.91 46.46 -24.67
CA LEU A 36 17.27 45.84 -23.48
C LEU A 36 16.26 44.70 -23.77
N THR A 37 16.20 44.14 -24.98
CA THR A 37 15.21 43.07 -25.31
C THR A 37 15.78 41.65 -25.36
N ALA A 38 17.09 41.46 -25.18
CA ALA A 38 17.73 40.14 -25.18
C ALA A 38 17.92 39.53 -23.76
N THR A 39 17.87 40.33 -22.70
CA THR A 39 18.12 39.88 -21.32
C THR A 39 16.87 39.39 -20.58
N VAL A 40 15.68 39.88 -20.93
CA VAL A 40 14.43 39.50 -20.23
C VAL A 40 13.94 38.10 -20.63
N LEU A 41 14.19 37.69 -21.88
CA LEU A 41 13.87 36.32 -22.35
C LEU A 41 14.72 35.25 -21.64
N SER A 42 15.94 35.60 -21.23
CA SER A 42 16.85 34.71 -20.51
C SER A 42 16.37 34.44 -19.08
N GLY A 43 15.85 35.47 -18.38
CA GLY A 43 15.35 35.35 -17.01
C GLY A 43 14.07 34.53 -16.90
N VAL A 44 13.12 34.74 -17.82
CA VAL A 44 11.85 33.98 -17.84
C VAL A 44 12.10 32.51 -18.20
N PHE A 45 12.99 32.24 -19.16
CA PHE A 45 13.34 30.88 -19.53
C PHE A 45 14.08 30.15 -18.40
N LEU A 46 15.04 30.80 -17.73
CA LEU A 46 15.73 30.23 -16.57
C LEU A 46 14.77 30.00 -15.40
N ALA A 47 13.88 30.95 -15.10
CA ALA A 47 12.85 30.79 -14.07
C ALA A 47 11.89 29.63 -14.41
N ALA A 48 11.50 29.47 -15.67
CA ALA A 48 10.67 28.35 -16.13
C ALA A 48 11.39 27.00 -15.98
N LEU A 49 12.69 26.92 -16.31
CA LEU A 49 13.49 25.70 -16.12
C LEU A 49 13.67 25.34 -14.64
N ILE A 50 13.96 26.32 -13.79
CA ILE A 50 14.07 26.12 -12.33
C ILE A 50 12.72 25.66 -11.77
N THR A 51 11.62 26.29 -12.15
CA THR A 51 10.26 25.91 -11.72
C THR A 51 9.91 24.50 -12.20
N ALA A 52 10.23 24.15 -13.45
CA ALA A 52 10.03 22.80 -13.97
C ALA A 52 10.87 21.76 -13.20
N ALA A 53 12.13 22.07 -12.90
CA ALA A 53 13.00 21.19 -12.11
C ALA A 53 12.47 20.99 -10.68
N ILE A 54 12.00 22.05 -10.03
CA ILE A 54 11.37 21.99 -8.70
C ILE A 54 10.09 21.15 -8.75
N ASN A 55 9.22 21.36 -9.74
CA ASN A 55 7.98 20.60 -9.88
C ASN A 55 8.24 19.11 -10.15
N ILE A 56 9.20 18.79 -11.03
CA ILE A 56 9.61 17.41 -11.30
C ILE A 56 10.20 16.78 -10.02
N TRP A 57 11.02 17.53 -9.28
CA TRP A 57 11.60 17.05 -8.01
C TRP A 57 10.52 16.80 -6.95
N GLN A 58 9.56 17.72 -6.78
CA GLN A 58 8.43 17.56 -5.85
C GLN A 58 7.53 16.39 -6.25
N ALA A 59 7.21 16.25 -7.54
CA ALA A 59 6.41 15.13 -8.05
C ALA A 59 7.11 13.79 -7.82
N ARG A 60 8.42 13.70 -8.07
CA ARG A 60 9.22 12.50 -7.80
C ARG A 60 9.31 12.19 -6.30
N ARG A 61 9.40 13.21 -5.45
CA ARG A 61 9.38 13.05 -3.98
C ARG A 61 8.04 12.49 -3.52
N LYS A 62 6.94 13.11 -3.92
CA LYS A 62 5.59 12.71 -3.53
C LYS A 62 5.28 11.27 -3.96
N SER A 63 5.57 10.92 -5.21
CA SER A 63 5.35 9.56 -5.72
C SER A 63 6.14 8.49 -4.96
N ARG A 64 7.36 8.79 -4.50
CA ARG A 64 8.17 7.83 -3.71
C ARG A 64 7.70 7.70 -2.27
N GLU A 65 7.28 8.80 -1.65
CA GLU A 65 6.70 8.76 -0.30
C GLU A 65 5.38 7.98 -0.29
N GLU A 66 4.54 8.18 -1.31
CA GLU A 66 3.31 7.41 -1.53
C GLU A 66 3.59 5.92 -1.70
N GLU A 67 4.55 5.56 -2.55
CA GLU A 67 4.92 4.16 -2.77
C GLU A 67 5.48 3.50 -1.51
N ARG A 68 6.35 4.19 -0.78
CA ARG A 68 6.87 3.70 0.50
C ARG A 68 5.74 3.46 1.51
N ASN A 69 4.78 4.38 1.59
CA ASN A 69 3.63 4.25 2.50
C ASN A 69 2.70 3.10 2.09
N ARG A 70 2.48 2.90 0.77
CA ARG A 70 1.73 1.76 0.22
C ARG A 70 2.37 0.44 0.64
N LEU A 71 3.66 0.29 0.38
CA LEU A 71 4.42 -0.92 0.71
C LEU A 71 4.49 -1.15 2.23
N SER A 72 4.75 -0.10 3.01
CA SER A 72 4.77 -0.18 4.48
C SER A 72 3.44 -0.69 5.03
N THR A 73 2.31 -0.21 4.49
CA THR A 73 0.98 -0.69 4.89
C THR A 73 0.79 -2.16 4.54
N ALA A 74 1.11 -2.55 3.31
CA ALA A 74 0.96 -3.93 2.85
C ALA A 74 1.83 -4.92 3.66
N PHE A 75 3.08 -4.55 4.00
CA PHE A 75 3.94 -5.36 4.86
C PHE A 75 3.41 -5.45 6.29
N ALA A 76 2.81 -4.38 6.83
CA ALA A 76 2.17 -4.42 8.14
C ALA A 76 0.94 -5.33 8.14
N GLU A 77 0.13 -5.31 7.09
CA GLU A 77 -1.03 -6.20 6.93
C GLU A 77 -0.63 -7.69 6.83
N ALA A 78 0.47 -7.98 6.12
CA ALA A 78 1.04 -9.33 6.08
C ALA A 78 1.44 -9.80 7.49
N PHE A 79 2.14 -8.96 8.25
CA PHE A 79 2.53 -9.26 9.64
C PHE A 79 1.32 -9.41 10.59
N ALA A 80 0.29 -8.59 10.39
CA ALA A 80 -0.97 -8.70 11.14
C ALA A 80 -1.67 -10.04 10.87
N THR A 81 -1.66 -10.51 9.62
CA THR A 81 -2.23 -11.82 9.25
C THR A 81 -1.45 -12.98 9.88
N TYR A 82 -0.11 -12.92 9.87
CA TYR A 82 0.76 -13.83 10.62
C TYR A 82 0.40 -13.84 12.12
N SER A 83 0.24 -12.66 12.72
CA SER A 83 -0.10 -12.51 14.14
C SER A 83 -1.48 -13.10 14.46
N ALA A 84 -2.45 -12.96 13.56
CA ALA A 84 -3.79 -13.53 13.72
C ALA A 84 -3.76 -15.07 13.74
N TYR A 85 -2.92 -15.70 12.90
CA TYR A 85 -2.72 -17.15 12.94
C TYR A 85 -2.21 -17.62 14.31
N ASN A 86 -1.26 -16.86 14.90
CA ASN A 86 -0.71 -17.13 16.23
C ASN A 86 -1.72 -16.98 17.38
N GLN A 87 -2.87 -16.34 17.16
CA GLN A 87 -3.96 -16.26 18.15
C GLN A 87 -4.83 -17.53 18.18
N LEU A 88 -4.80 -18.37 17.14
CA LEU A 88 -5.66 -19.54 17.04
C LEU A 88 -5.45 -20.57 18.16
N PRO A 89 -4.22 -20.90 18.61
CA PRO A 89 -4.02 -21.74 19.79
C PRO A 89 -4.81 -21.25 21.01
N TYR A 90 -4.80 -19.95 21.28
CA TYR A 90 -5.53 -19.35 22.40
C TYR A 90 -7.04 -19.38 22.18
N ALA A 91 -7.51 -19.09 20.96
CA ALA A 91 -8.92 -19.19 20.61
C ALA A 91 -9.46 -20.63 20.78
N ILE A 92 -8.67 -21.64 20.41
CA ILE A 92 -9.01 -23.06 20.60
C ILE A 92 -9.08 -23.41 22.08
N ARG A 93 -8.15 -22.92 22.91
CA ARG A 93 -8.18 -23.13 24.37
C ARG A 93 -9.44 -22.53 25.01
N ARG A 94 -9.87 -21.36 24.52
CA ARG A 94 -11.05 -20.61 25.00
C ARG A 94 -12.36 -20.96 24.28
N ARG A 95 -12.39 -22.05 23.51
CA ARG A 95 -13.60 -22.50 22.81
C ARG A 95 -14.73 -22.79 23.80
N ARG A 96 -15.96 -22.54 23.38
CA ARG A 96 -17.16 -22.85 24.17
C ARG A 96 -17.38 -24.36 24.26
N GLN A 97 -17.55 -24.87 25.49
CA GLN A 97 -17.72 -26.31 25.72
C GLN A 97 -19.15 -26.78 25.43
N ASP A 98 -20.14 -25.94 25.67
CA ASP A 98 -21.57 -26.19 25.43
C ASP A 98 -21.93 -26.29 23.93
N GLN A 99 -21.10 -25.72 23.05
CA GLN A 99 -21.33 -25.62 21.60
C GLN A 99 -20.15 -26.18 20.79
N THR A 100 -19.74 -27.41 21.13
CA THR A 100 -18.49 -27.99 20.60
C THR A 100 -18.49 -28.13 19.08
N ALA A 101 -19.63 -28.46 18.45
CA ALA A 101 -19.71 -28.65 17.00
C ALA A 101 -19.63 -27.30 16.26
N GLU A 102 -20.38 -26.31 16.72
CA GLU A 102 -20.41 -24.96 16.18
C GLU A 102 -19.05 -24.27 16.32
N GLU A 103 -18.37 -24.44 17.46
CA GLU A 103 -17.03 -23.89 17.68
C GLU A 103 -15.99 -24.51 16.75
N ARG A 104 -16.08 -25.81 16.44
CA ARG A 104 -15.19 -26.47 15.47
C ARG A 104 -15.37 -25.87 14.08
N ILE A 105 -16.62 -25.64 13.66
CA ILE A 105 -16.91 -24.98 12.38
C ILE A 105 -16.33 -23.57 12.41
N ARG A 106 -16.71 -22.73 13.38
CA ARG A 106 -16.26 -21.34 13.49
C ARG A 106 -14.73 -21.20 13.44
N LEU A 107 -14.01 -22.01 14.22
CA LEU A 107 -12.54 -21.97 14.27
C LEU A 107 -11.91 -22.49 12.98
N SER A 108 -12.50 -23.49 12.32
CA SER A 108 -12.00 -24.01 11.04
C SER A 108 -12.20 -23.01 9.89
N GLU A 109 -13.36 -22.34 9.86
CA GLU A 109 -13.64 -21.26 8.91
C GLU A 109 -12.67 -20.09 9.10
N THR A 110 -12.47 -19.66 10.35
CA THR A 110 -11.50 -18.61 10.71
C THR A 110 -10.08 -18.99 10.27
N LEU A 111 -9.66 -20.23 10.52
CA LEU A 111 -8.37 -20.74 10.09
C LEU A 111 -8.23 -20.69 8.56
N ARG A 112 -9.27 -21.12 7.81
CA ARG A 112 -9.25 -21.12 6.36
C ARG A 112 -9.12 -19.69 5.80
N GLU A 113 -9.83 -18.73 6.36
CA GLU A 113 -9.73 -17.32 5.97
C GLU A 113 -8.33 -16.77 6.20
N ILE A 114 -7.74 -17.03 7.38
CA ILE A 114 -6.38 -16.60 7.70
C ILE A 114 -5.37 -17.27 6.74
N GLN A 115 -5.48 -18.57 6.50
CA GLN A 115 -4.61 -19.28 5.57
C GLN A 115 -4.68 -18.71 4.14
N THR A 116 -5.87 -18.33 3.70
CA THR A 116 -6.07 -17.69 2.39
C THR A 116 -5.35 -16.34 2.34
N LYS A 117 -5.49 -15.50 3.37
CA LYS A 117 -4.79 -14.21 3.46
C LYS A 117 -3.26 -14.38 3.55
N LEU A 118 -2.79 -15.38 4.29
CA LEU A 118 -1.37 -15.70 4.38
C LEU A 118 -0.80 -16.07 3.01
N ALA A 119 -1.50 -16.91 2.25
CA ALA A 119 -1.09 -17.29 0.89
C ALA A 119 -1.07 -16.09 -0.05
N TYR A 120 -2.09 -15.20 0.04
CA TYR A 120 -2.12 -13.95 -0.70
C TYR A 120 -0.89 -13.07 -0.39
N HIS A 121 -0.63 -12.78 0.88
CA HIS A 121 0.50 -11.94 1.27
C HIS A 121 1.84 -12.59 0.93
N GLN A 122 1.96 -13.92 1.01
CA GLN A 122 3.17 -14.64 0.61
C GLN A 122 3.46 -14.45 -0.89
N ALA A 123 2.46 -14.66 -1.75
CA ALA A 123 2.64 -14.45 -3.19
C ALA A 123 2.91 -12.98 -3.53
N TRP A 124 2.20 -12.06 -2.88
CA TRP A 124 2.36 -10.62 -3.14
C TRP A 124 3.74 -10.10 -2.70
N THR A 125 4.21 -10.47 -1.51
CA THR A 125 5.53 -10.03 -1.00
C THR A 125 6.69 -10.58 -1.83
N GLU A 126 6.56 -11.81 -2.35
CA GLU A 126 7.54 -12.42 -3.26
C GLU A 126 7.69 -11.60 -4.55
N VAL A 127 6.57 -11.11 -5.11
CA VAL A 127 6.56 -10.34 -6.36
C VAL A 127 7.08 -8.92 -6.15
N GLU A 128 6.66 -8.25 -5.07
CA GLU A 128 6.94 -6.82 -4.88
C GLU A 128 8.32 -6.58 -4.25
N ALA A 129 8.79 -7.49 -3.39
CA ALA A 129 10.05 -7.36 -2.70
C ALA A 129 10.67 -8.74 -2.39
N PRO A 130 11.40 -9.38 -3.33
CA PRO A 130 11.86 -10.76 -3.18
C PRO A 130 12.63 -11.07 -1.89
N ALA A 131 13.43 -10.12 -1.39
CA ALA A 131 14.13 -10.29 -0.10
C ALA A 131 13.16 -10.31 1.10
N VAL A 132 12.11 -9.49 1.08
CA VAL A 132 11.04 -9.49 2.10
C VAL A 132 10.19 -10.74 1.96
N GLY A 133 9.82 -11.12 0.73
CA GLY A 133 9.07 -12.34 0.42
C GLY A 133 9.76 -13.60 0.96
N LYS A 134 11.08 -13.72 0.75
CA LYS A 134 11.88 -14.80 1.33
C LYS A 134 11.82 -14.82 2.86
N ALA A 135 12.06 -13.69 3.52
CA ALA A 135 12.02 -13.59 4.98
C ALA A 135 10.61 -13.91 5.53
N TYR A 136 9.56 -13.47 4.82
CA TYR A 136 8.18 -13.77 5.18
C TYR A 136 7.86 -15.27 5.00
N ALA A 137 8.31 -15.90 3.92
CA ALA A 137 8.12 -17.33 3.69
C ALA A 137 8.80 -18.17 4.79
N GLU A 138 10.02 -17.81 5.19
CA GLU A 138 10.74 -18.45 6.32
C GLU A 138 9.97 -18.25 7.64
N LEU A 139 9.48 -17.03 7.91
CA LEU A 139 8.62 -16.75 9.06
C LEU A 139 7.37 -17.64 9.06
N LEU A 140 6.66 -17.75 7.93
CA LEU A 140 5.44 -18.58 7.83
C LEU A 140 5.74 -20.07 7.98
N GLN A 141 6.90 -20.55 7.53
CA GLN A 141 7.30 -21.93 7.74
C GLN A 141 7.44 -22.23 9.24
N HIS A 142 8.18 -21.41 9.97
CA HIS A 142 8.38 -21.58 11.41
C HIS A 142 7.09 -21.33 12.21
N MET A 143 6.28 -20.37 11.79
CA MET A 143 4.93 -20.13 12.34
C MET A 143 4.07 -21.40 12.29
N ARG A 144 4.01 -22.08 11.13
CA ARG A 144 3.21 -23.29 10.96
C ARG A 144 3.73 -24.44 11.83
N GLN A 145 5.04 -24.53 12.04
CA GLN A 145 5.64 -25.52 12.93
C GLN A 145 5.28 -25.24 14.40
N THR A 146 5.52 -24.02 14.88
CA THR A 146 5.33 -23.65 16.29
C THR A 146 3.86 -23.47 16.65
N SER A 147 3.16 -22.55 15.98
CA SER A 147 1.76 -22.25 16.27
C SER A 147 0.85 -23.40 15.82
N GLY A 148 1.13 -24.03 14.67
CA GLY A 148 0.36 -25.21 14.25
C GLY A 148 0.47 -26.37 15.24
N ARG A 149 1.64 -26.57 15.86
CA ARG A 149 1.78 -27.54 16.95
C ARG A 149 0.98 -27.11 18.18
N ALA A 150 1.06 -25.85 18.59
CA ALA A 150 0.29 -25.33 19.72
C ALA A 150 -1.23 -25.45 19.50
N MET A 151 -1.72 -25.25 18.27
CA MET A 151 -3.13 -25.46 17.91
C MET A 151 -3.54 -26.93 18.09
N HIS A 152 -2.69 -27.86 17.65
CA HIS A 152 -2.94 -29.30 17.83
C HIS A 152 -3.01 -29.69 19.30
N ASP A 153 -2.05 -29.23 20.10
CA ASP A 153 -2.03 -29.51 21.54
C ASP A 153 -3.22 -28.84 22.27
N ALA A 154 -3.63 -27.64 21.84
CA ALA A 154 -4.82 -26.95 22.35
C ALA A 154 -6.14 -27.70 22.08
N TRP A 155 -6.27 -28.38 20.93
CA TRP A 155 -7.44 -29.20 20.61
C TRP A 155 -7.53 -30.46 21.47
N LYS A 156 -6.37 -31.03 21.84
CA LYS A 156 -6.30 -32.20 22.72
C LYS A 156 -6.60 -31.88 24.18
N ALA A 157 -6.28 -30.66 24.62
CA ALA A 157 -6.55 -30.21 25.98
C ALA A 157 -8.04 -29.86 26.18
N PRO A 158 -8.61 -30.06 27.40
CA PRO A 158 -9.97 -29.61 27.72
C PRO A 158 -10.15 -28.10 27.53
N ALA A 159 -11.34 -27.63 27.14
CA ALA A 159 -11.61 -26.19 27.05
C ALA A 159 -11.45 -25.51 28.42
N ILE A 160 -11.05 -24.22 28.41
CA ILE A 160 -11.00 -23.40 29.62
C ILE A 160 -12.43 -23.04 30.05
N THR A 161 -12.74 -23.26 31.32
CA THR A 161 -14.07 -23.02 31.90
C THR A 161 -14.07 -22.07 33.10
N SER A 162 -12.90 -21.63 33.57
CA SER A 162 -12.75 -20.69 34.68
C SER A 162 -11.97 -19.45 34.28
N ASP A 163 -12.29 -18.33 34.93
CA ASP A 163 -11.65 -17.04 34.68
C ASP A 163 -10.15 -17.06 35.00
N ASP A 164 -9.76 -17.74 36.08
CA ASP A 164 -8.35 -17.89 36.48
C ASP A 164 -7.49 -18.56 35.40
N ALA A 165 -8.09 -19.43 34.58
CA ALA A 165 -7.41 -20.12 33.50
C ALA A 165 -7.37 -19.31 32.18
N MET A 166 -8.01 -18.14 32.11
CA MET A 166 -8.03 -17.31 30.89
C MET A 166 -6.67 -16.70 30.55
N ASN A 167 -5.83 -16.48 31.56
CA ASN A 167 -4.43 -16.09 31.37
C ASN A 167 -3.59 -17.35 31.06
N ILE A 168 -3.29 -17.58 29.78
CA ILE A 168 -2.58 -18.77 29.34
C ILE A 168 -1.07 -18.49 29.37
N PRO A 169 -0.30 -19.15 30.25
CA PRO A 169 1.12 -18.86 30.40
C PRO A 169 1.95 -19.44 29.24
N PRO A 170 3.18 -18.94 29.03
CA PRO A 170 4.12 -19.49 28.03
C PRO A 170 4.44 -20.97 28.21
N THR A 171 4.29 -21.52 29.43
CA THR A 171 4.46 -22.96 29.68
C THR A 171 3.40 -23.83 28.99
N VAL A 172 2.27 -23.25 28.57
CA VAL A 172 1.19 -23.93 27.83
C VAL A 172 1.24 -23.60 26.34
N ILE A 173 1.47 -22.32 26.00
CA ILE A 173 1.64 -21.88 24.61
C ILE A 173 2.89 -21.01 24.54
N ASP A 174 3.99 -21.60 24.06
CA ASP A 174 5.25 -20.88 23.82
C ASP A 174 5.39 -20.50 22.35
N LEU A 175 5.32 -19.20 22.07
CA LEU A 175 5.58 -18.63 20.74
C LEU A 175 6.95 -17.95 20.65
N SER A 176 7.73 -17.93 21.73
CA SER A 176 9.05 -17.30 21.74
C SER A 176 10.03 -17.82 20.68
N PRO A 177 9.95 -19.08 20.20
CA PRO A 177 10.80 -19.54 19.08
C PRO A 177 10.60 -18.78 17.77
N LEU A 178 9.50 -18.03 17.61
CA LEU A 178 9.23 -17.26 16.39
C LEU A 178 9.96 -15.92 16.35
N LYS A 179 10.42 -15.39 17.50
CA LYS A 179 11.02 -14.05 17.61
C LYS A 179 12.18 -13.79 16.63
N PRO A 180 13.14 -14.71 16.42
CA PRO A 180 14.22 -14.46 15.47
C PRO A 180 13.72 -14.28 14.04
N TYR A 181 12.66 -14.99 13.65
CA TYR A 181 12.08 -14.91 12.31
C TYR A 181 11.21 -13.65 12.15
N GLU A 182 10.52 -13.22 13.21
CA GLU A 182 9.82 -11.94 13.24
C GLU A 182 10.79 -10.78 13.03
N GLN A 183 11.94 -10.83 13.72
CA GLN A 183 13.00 -9.85 13.57
C GLN A 183 13.58 -9.86 12.15
N ALA A 184 13.89 -11.03 11.59
CA ALA A 184 14.39 -11.16 10.22
C ALA A 184 13.42 -10.56 9.18
N TYR A 185 12.11 -10.79 9.33
CA TYR A 185 11.11 -10.16 8.48
C TYR A 185 11.10 -8.64 8.63
N LEU A 186 11.09 -8.11 9.85
CA LEU A 186 11.07 -6.67 10.11
C LEU A 186 12.33 -5.97 9.61
N ASP A 187 13.50 -6.60 9.75
CA ASP A 187 14.76 -6.08 9.26
C ASP A 187 14.83 -6.08 7.72
N ALA A 188 14.27 -7.11 7.07
CA ALA A 188 14.12 -7.15 5.62
C ALA A 188 13.19 -6.03 5.13
N VAL A 189 12.05 -5.81 5.80
CA VAL A 189 11.12 -4.71 5.51
C VAL A 189 11.82 -3.36 5.68
N ARG A 190 12.51 -3.13 6.80
CA ARG A 190 13.26 -1.89 7.04
C ARG A 190 14.28 -1.64 5.95
N THR A 191 15.10 -2.63 5.63
CA THR A 191 16.12 -2.54 4.58
C THR A 191 15.51 -2.18 3.23
N HIS A 192 14.38 -2.80 2.88
CA HIS A 192 13.67 -2.53 1.63
C HIS A 192 13.12 -1.09 1.59
N LEU A 193 12.47 -0.64 2.66
CA LEU A 193 11.90 0.72 2.73
C LEU A 193 12.99 1.81 2.80
N ASP A 194 14.13 1.53 3.44
CA ASP A 194 15.28 2.45 3.51
C ASP A 194 15.96 2.61 2.13
N ALA A 195 15.96 1.56 1.32
CA ALA A 195 16.45 1.63 -0.06
C ALA A 195 15.58 2.54 -0.95
N LEU A 196 14.30 2.70 -0.62
CA LEU A 196 13.40 3.64 -1.29
C LEU A 196 13.61 5.09 -0.82
N THR A 197 14.26 5.29 0.34
CA THR A 197 14.56 6.60 0.91
C THR A 197 15.81 7.21 0.27
N PRO A 198 15.73 8.42 -0.31
CA PRO A 198 16.86 9.06 -0.96
C PRO A 198 17.96 9.46 0.03
N TRP A 199 19.20 9.60 -0.46
CA TRP A 199 20.38 9.89 0.35
C TRP A 199 20.31 11.21 1.13
N TRP A 200 19.52 12.19 0.68
CA TRP A 200 19.30 13.47 1.38
C TRP A 200 18.22 13.41 2.47
N GLY A 201 17.56 12.27 2.64
CA GLY A 201 16.60 12.00 3.71
C GLY A 201 17.12 11.03 4.77
N ARG A 202 18.41 10.69 4.74
CA ARG A 202 19.11 9.87 5.73
C ARG A 202 19.89 10.74 6.71
#